data_AF-A0A7S2N350-F1
#
_entry.id   AF-A0A7S2N350-F1
#
_cell.length_a   1.000
_cell.length_b   1.000
_cell.length_c   1.000
_cell.angle_alpha   90.00
_cell.angle_beta   90.00
_cell.angle_gamma   90.00
#
_symmetry.space_group_name_H-M   'P 1'
#
loop_
_entity.id
_entity.type
_entity.pdbx_description
1 polymer ?
#
loop_
_entity_poly.entity_id
_entity_poly.type
_entity_poly.pdbx_seq_one_letter_code
_entity_poly.pdbx_strand_id
1 'polypeptide(L)'
;GPLASLFCCFFVFTISVGIMNVINANFVESTMASATNVKLARKNARMHDLDLWNSRIVALLRLLTEHNGTAFTGRISKHIHDICTLRVPNAVIDSVVQTP
;
A
#
# COMPACT_ATOMS: atom_id res chain seq x y z
N GLY A 1 -41.36 42.84 -0.91
CA GLY A 1 -40.50 44.02 -1.07
C GLY A 1 -39.05 43.60 -1.31
N PRO A 2 -38.19 44.47 -1.83
CA PRO A 2 -36.81 44.14 -2.22
C PRO A 2 -35.97 43.53 -1.08
N LEU A 3 -36.18 43.96 0.17
CA LEU A 3 -35.53 43.37 1.35
C LEU A 3 -35.87 41.89 1.55
N ALA A 4 -37.13 41.50 1.39
CA ALA A 4 -37.55 40.10 1.51
C ALA A 4 -36.93 39.22 0.42
N SER A 5 -36.79 39.76 -0.80
CA SER A 5 -36.10 39.08 -1.90
C SER A 5 -34.62 38.88 -1.58
N LEU A 6 -33.94 39.90 -1.05
CA LEU A 6 -32.53 39.80 -0.64
C LEU A 6 -32.32 38.76 0.46
N PHE A 7 -33.19 38.73 1.48
CA PHE A 7 -33.14 37.70 2.53
C PHE A 7 -33.35 36.30 1.98
N CYS A 8 -34.30 36.11 1.06
CA CYS A 8 -34.53 34.83 0.42
C CYS A 8 -33.32 34.36 -0.40
N CYS A 9 -32.73 35.25 -1.20
CA CYS A 9 -31.52 34.94 -1.98
C CYS A 9 -30.34 34.57 -1.07
N PHE A 10 -30.10 35.32 0.01
CA PHE A 10 -29.03 35.03 0.95
C PHE A 10 -29.25 33.69 1.68
N PHE A 11 -30.49 33.40 2.06
CA PHE A 11 -30.86 32.15 2.71
C PHE A 11 -30.63 30.95 1.79
N VAL A 12 -31.14 31.00 0.56
CA VAL A 12 -30.94 29.94 -0.44
C VAL A 12 -29.45 29.76 -0.76
N PHE A 13 -28.71 30.85 -0.94
CA PHE A 13 -27.26 30.78 -1.16
C PHE A 13 -26.52 30.07 -0.03
N THR A 14 -26.81 30.46 1.22
CA THR A 14 -26.17 29.86 2.41
C THR A 14 -26.49 28.38 2.51
N ILE A 15 -27.75 27.98 2.28
CA ILE A 15 -28.16 26.57 2.28
C ILE A 15 -27.46 25.80 1.16
N SER A 16 -27.45 26.33 -0.07
CA SER A 16 -26.81 25.66 -1.21
C SER A 16 -25.31 25.45 -0.97
N VAL A 17 -24.58 26.47 -0.51
CA VAL A 17 -23.15 26.36 -0.21
C VAL A 17 -22.92 25.39 0.95
N GLY A 18 -23.73 25.46 2.01
CA GLY A 18 -23.62 24.56 3.16
C GLY A 18 -23.82 23.09 2.78
N ILE A 19 -24.87 22.80 2.02
CA ILE A 19 -25.17 21.43 1.57
C ILE A 19 -24.07 20.92 0.63
N MET A 20 -23.63 21.73 -0.34
CA MET A 20 -22.55 21.33 -1.25
C MET A 20 -21.25 21.04 -0.51
N ASN A 21 -20.92 21.81 0.52
CA ASN A 21 -19.73 21.57 1.33
C ASN A 21 -19.80 20.25 2.10
N VAL A 22 -20.95 19.93 2.70
CA VAL A 22 -21.14 18.65 3.41
C VAL A 22 -21.06 17.46 2.45
N ILE A 23 -21.70 17.58 1.29
CA ILE A 23 -21.65 16.56 0.23
C ILE A 23 -20.20 16.33 -0.21
N ASN A 24 -19.47 17.40 -0.52
CA ASN A 24 -18.08 17.33 -0.96
C ASN A 24 -17.17 16.68 0.10
N ALA A 25 -17.34 17.04 1.38
CA ALA A 25 -16.58 16.44 2.46
C ALA A 25 -16.79 14.91 2.54
N ASN A 26 -18.04 14.46 2.49
CA ASN A 26 -18.36 13.02 2.50
C ASN A 26 -17.82 12.28 1.27
N PHE A 27 -17.84 12.92 0.09
CA PHE A 27 -17.28 12.34 -1.13
C PHE A 27 -15.76 12.20 -1.06
N VAL A 28 -15.07 13.21 -0.51
CA VAL A 28 -13.63 13.14 -0.29
C VAL A 28 -13.28 12.00 0.65
N GLU A 29 -13.98 11.90 1.78
CA GLU A 29 -13.76 10.83 2.76
C GLU A 29 -14.00 9.44 2.14
N SER A 30 -15.13 9.27 1.44
CA SER A 30 -15.47 8.01 0.75
C SER A 30 -14.46 7.64 -0.34
N THR A 31 -13.95 8.65 -1.06
CA THR A 31 -12.94 8.45 -2.11
C THR A 31 -11.59 8.08 -1.51
N MET A 32 -11.18 8.73 -0.41
CA MET A 32 -9.94 8.39 0.31
C MET A 32 -10.00 6.99 0.93
N ALA A 33 -11.13 6.62 1.53
CA ALA A 33 -11.36 5.26 2.04
C ALA A 33 -11.30 4.23 0.90
N SER A 34 -11.96 4.50 -0.22
CA SER A 34 -11.95 3.63 -1.40
C SER A 34 -10.55 3.50 -2.01
N ALA A 35 -9.80 4.59 -2.13
CA ALA A 35 -8.43 4.56 -2.63
C ALA A 35 -7.52 3.71 -1.73
N THR A 36 -7.70 3.77 -0.42
CA THR A 36 -6.97 2.95 0.55
C THR A 36 -7.34 1.48 0.42
N ASN A 37 -8.64 1.18 0.30
CA ASN A 37 -9.14 -0.17 0.09
C ASN A 37 -8.67 -0.77 -1.23
N VAL A 38 -8.62 0.00 -2.32
CA VAL A 38 -8.08 -0.44 -3.61
C VAL A 38 -6.59 -0.75 -3.51
N LYS A 39 -5.80 0.10 -2.82
CA LYS A 39 -4.38 -0.17 -2.57
C LYS A 39 -4.18 -1.46 -1.77
N LEU A 40 -4.97 -1.65 -0.70
CA LEU A 40 -4.90 -2.84 0.13
C LEU A 40 -5.34 -4.09 -0.64
N ALA A 41 -6.44 -4.01 -1.39
CA ALA A 41 -6.95 -5.10 -2.22
C ALA A 41 -5.94 -5.49 -3.30
N ARG A 42 -5.30 -4.52 -3.96
CA ARG A 42 -4.22 -4.77 -4.93
C ARG A 42 -3.02 -5.43 -4.27
N LYS A 43 -2.62 -4.97 -3.07
CA LYS A 43 -1.53 -5.58 -2.30
C LYS A 43 -1.87 -7.02 -1.92
N ASN A 44 -3.09 -7.27 -1.44
CA ASN A 44 -3.58 -8.60 -1.10
C ASN A 44 -3.66 -9.50 -2.33
N ALA A 45 -4.18 -9.02 -3.46
CA ALA A 45 -4.21 -9.78 -4.71
C ALA A 45 -2.80 -10.16 -5.16
N ARG A 46 -1.84 -9.24 -5.04
CA ARG A 46 -0.43 -9.47 -5.36
C ARG A 46 0.24 -10.47 -4.40
N MET A 47 -0.19 -10.52 -3.13
CA MET A 47 0.29 -11.50 -2.15
C MET A 47 -0.32 -12.90 -2.35
N HIS A 48 -1.54 -12.98 -2.89
CA HIS A 48 -2.20 -14.26 -3.22
C HIS A 48 -1.76 -14.85 -4.56
N ASP A 49 -1.07 -14.07 -5.40
CA ASP A 49 -0.39 -14.59 -6.58
C ASP A 49 0.82 -15.42 -6.16
N LEU A 50 0.62 -16.74 -6.08
CA LEU A 50 1.62 -17.72 -5.64
C LEU A 50 2.89 -17.68 -6.49
N ASP A 51 2.78 -17.50 -7.81
CA ASP A 51 3.94 -17.48 -8.70
C ASP A 51 4.78 -16.23 -8.47
N LEU A 52 4.12 -15.08 -8.35
CA LEU A 52 4.79 -13.82 -8.04
C LEU A 52 5.41 -13.85 -6.63
N TRP A 53 4.69 -14.36 -5.63
CA TRP A 53 5.19 -14.53 -4.28
C TRP A 53 6.45 -15.40 -4.25
N ASN A 54 6.40 -16.57 -4.88
CA ASN A 54 7.51 -17.51 -4.96
C ASN A 54 8.74 -16.86 -5.63
N SER A 55 8.54 -16.17 -6.75
CA SER A 55 9.61 -15.45 -7.46
C SER A 55 10.26 -14.37 -6.59
N ARG A 56 9.47 -13.61 -5.83
CA ARG A 56 9.99 -12.54 -4.95
C ARG A 56 10.70 -13.09 -3.72
N ILE A 57 10.20 -14.17 -3.12
CA ILE A 57 10.89 -14.86 -2.02
C ILE A 57 12.22 -15.44 -2.49
N VAL A 58 12.29 -15.99 -3.72
CA VAL A 58 13.54 -16.47 -4.29
C VAL A 58 14.56 -15.34 -4.45
N ALA A 59 14.12 -14.19 -4.98
CA ALA A 59 14.97 -13.02 -5.12
C ALA A 59 15.47 -12.50 -3.76
N LEU A 60 14.59 -12.44 -2.75
CA LEU A 60 14.95 -12.02 -1.39
C LEU A 60 15.99 -12.96 -0.78
N LEU A 61 15.78 -14.28 -0.86
CA LEU A 61 16.72 -15.26 -0.34
C LEU A 61 18.09 -15.18 -1.01
N ARG A 62 18.14 -14.90 -2.32
CA ARG A 62 19.41 -14.66 -3.03
C ARG A 62 20.13 -13.43 -2.51
N LEU A 63 19.43 -12.30 -2.35
CA LEU A 63 20.03 -11.09 -1.80
C LEU A 63 20.55 -11.28 -0.37
N LEU A 64 19.78 -11.95 0.48
CA LEU A 64 20.20 -12.22 1.86
C LEU A 64 21.43 -13.14 1.93
N THR A 65 21.50 -14.14 1.04
CA THR A 65 22.65 -15.05 0.98
C THR A 65 23.88 -14.43 0.33
N GLU A 66 23.69 -13.56 -0.66
CA GLU A 66 24.78 -12.78 -1.26
C GLU A 66 25.44 -11.86 -0.23
N HIS A 67 24.66 -11.16 0.58
CA HIS A 67 25.18 -10.33 1.66
C HIS A 67 25.82 -11.12 2.81
N ASN A 68 25.43 -12.39 3.00
CA ASN A 68 26.03 -13.28 4.00
C ASN A 68 27.20 -14.12 3.45
N GLY A 69 27.61 -13.88 2.18
CA GLY A 69 28.75 -14.58 1.56
C GLY A 69 28.47 -16.03 1.14
N THR A 70 27.23 -16.50 1.19
CA THR A 70 26.81 -17.86 0.85
C THR A 70 25.90 -17.87 -0.38
N ALA A 71 26.28 -17.12 -1.42
CA ALA A 71 25.48 -16.99 -2.63
C ALA A 71 25.22 -18.38 -3.26
N PHE A 72 23.94 -18.72 -3.44
CA PHE A 72 23.55 -19.96 -4.12
C PHE A 72 23.02 -19.66 -5.52
N THR A 73 23.41 -20.49 -6.49
CA THR A 73 22.96 -20.41 -7.88
C THR A 73 22.13 -21.65 -8.24
N GLY A 74 20.96 -21.44 -8.84
CA GLY A 74 20.05 -22.54 -9.23
C GLY A 74 18.75 -22.61 -8.43
N ARG A 75 18.19 -23.82 -8.32
CA ARG A 75 16.88 -24.09 -7.68
C ARG A 75 17.03 -24.09 -6.16
N ILE A 76 16.20 -23.32 -5.47
CA ILE A 76 16.14 -23.27 -4.00
C ILE A 76 16.00 -24.65 -3.39
N SER A 77 15.19 -25.53 -4.00
CA SER A 77 14.96 -26.88 -3.49
C SER A 77 16.23 -27.69 -3.24
N LYS A 78 17.33 -27.39 -3.93
CA LYS A 78 18.64 -28.04 -3.72
C LYS A 78 19.43 -27.49 -2.54
N HIS A 79 19.09 -26.29 -2.07
CA HIS A 79 19.80 -25.53 -1.04
C HIS A 79 18.93 -25.24 0.19
N ILE A 80 17.75 -25.87 0.31
CA ILE A 80 16.82 -25.63 1.44
C ILE A 80 17.51 -25.84 2.79
N HIS A 81 18.32 -26.88 2.92
CA HIS A 81 19.00 -27.19 4.18
C HIS A 81 19.98 -26.08 4.60
N ASP A 82 20.77 -25.58 3.64
CA ASP A 82 21.73 -24.50 3.85
C ASP A 82 21.03 -23.17 4.14
N ILE A 83 19.89 -22.91 3.48
CA ILE A 83 19.09 -21.71 3.69
C ILE A 83 18.43 -21.73 5.08
N CYS A 84 17.90 -22.88 5.53
CA CYS A 84 17.26 -23.01 6.84
C CYS A 84 18.26 -22.88 8.00
N THR A 85 19.53 -23.16 7.76
CA THR A 85 20.61 -23.03 8.76
C THR A 85 21.31 -21.68 8.71
N LEU A 86 20.95 -20.84 7.73
CA LEU A 86 21.55 -19.53 7.53
C LEU A 86 21.17 -18.57 8.66
N ARG A 87 22.16 -18.11 9.40
CA ARG A 87 21.98 -17.07 10.42
C ARG A 87 22.23 -15.70 9.78
N VAL A 88 21.16 -14.96 9.52
CA VAL A 88 21.24 -13.59 8.98
C VAL A 88 21.18 -12.59 10.14
N PRO A 89 22.21 -11.74 10.34
CA PRO A 89 22.16 -10.65 11.31
C PRO A 89 21.10 -9.60 10.91
N ASN A 90 20.36 -9.05 11.86
CA ASN A 90 19.33 -8.03 11.59
C ASN A 90 19.87 -6.80 10.84
N ALA A 91 21.14 -6.44 11.08
CA ALA A 91 21.82 -5.35 10.36
C ALA A 91 21.86 -5.56 8.83
N VAL A 92 21.91 -6.82 8.37
CA VAL A 92 21.85 -7.15 6.94
C VAL A 92 20.44 -6.95 6.40
N ILE A 93 19.41 -7.32 7.18
CA ILE A 93 18.00 -7.13 6.81
C ILE A 93 17.71 -5.64 6.61
N ASP A 94 18.18 -4.79 7.52
CA ASP A 94 18.00 -3.33 7.42
C ASP A 94 18.71 -2.73 6.19
N SER A 95 19.85 -3.31 5.78
CA SER A 95 20.57 -2.87 4.58
C SER A 95 19.91 -3.31 3.27
N VAL A 96 19.21 -4.44 3.26
CA VAL A 96 18.55 -5.04 2.08
C VAL A 96 17.12 -4.53 1.91
N VAL A 97 16.42 -4.24 3.01
CA VAL A 97 15.07 -3.66 2.99
C VAL A 97 15.17 -2.14 2.85
N GLN A 98 15.65 -1.68 1.69
CA GLN A 98 15.46 -0.28 1.30
C GLN A 98 14.06 -0.15 0.72
N THR A 99 13.13 0.36 1.54
CA THR A 99 11.78 0.74 1.09
C THR A 99 11.87 1.80 0.00
N PRO A 100 11.29 1.60 -1.20
CA PRO A 100 10.99 2.71 -2.10
C PRO A 100 9.88 3.61 -1.53
#